data_AF-A0A2D2H029-F1
#
_entry.id   AF-A0A2D2H029-F1
#
_cell.length_a   1.000
_cell.length_b   1.000
_cell.length_c   1.000
_cell.angle_alpha   90.00
_cell.angle_beta   90.00
_cell.angle_gamma   90.00
#
_symmetry.space_group_name_H-M   'P 1'
#
loop_
_entity.id
_entity.type
_entity.pdbx_description
1 polymer ?
#
loop_
_entity_poly.entity_id
_entity_poly.type
_entity_poly.pdbx_seq_one_letter_code
_entity_poly.pdbx_strand_id
1 'polypeptide(L)'
;MADGKGRQAASGVRIRQDVEAFRVAASRLGLVGPGPAHGPVAVELAPPASEEAIAAVEAEIGRRLPATLRDFFLRVTARLAVAWSLPITIVLDGLGQEHGRRDVVPPPRFCMRFEDDVIGEAYEPVTSDGAITISLDEVARLWRDWQEDLADWTAPDSAETPARRRRTEHVAAWLRHGFPLMAISMGNWLCIDLANAREELAIMVFTIDTPPGALLGQNLIEHLGQQGRLGFPGLDTNLLLEFRDVEASRRLWQTTTAALDVAALKRRRMHLPMPLVIDANGEAGSAWREWVYGLGASAAAT
;
A
#
# COMPACT_ATOMS: atom_id res chain seq x y z
N MET A 1 -29.26 2.09 15.66
CA MET A 1 -28.09 2.79 15.09
C MET A 1 -26.93 2.88 16.11
N ALA A 2 -26.56 1.78 16.77
CA ALA A 2 -25.53 1.77 17.82
C ALA A 2 -24.25 0.97 17.47
N ASP A 3 -24.17 0.34 16.29
CA ASP A 3 -23.10 -0.66 15.99
C ASP A 3 -21.87 -0.13 15.23
N GLY A 4 -21.95 1.06 14.62
CA GLY A 4 -20.84 1.60 13.82
C GLY A 4 -19.65 2.07 14.66
N LYS A 5 -19.93 2.85 15.72
CA LYS A 5 -18.89 3.42 16.59
C LYS A 5 -18.13 2.36 17.40
N GLY A 6 -18.81 1.30 17.85
CA GLY A 6 -18.19 0.21 18.60
C GLY A 6 -17.24 -0.63 17.75
N ARG A 7 -17.62 -0.94 16.50
CA ARG A 7 -16.77 -1.68 15.56
C ARG A 7 -15.53 -0.87 15.14
N GLN A 8 -15.68 0.43 14.92
CA GLN A 8 -14.57 1.32 14.56
C GLN A 8 -13.58 1.57 15.70
N ALA A 9 -14.07 1.71 16.95
CA ALA A 9 -13.19 1.79 18.11
C ALA A 9 -12.39 0.49 18.30
N ALA A 10 -13.04 -0.67 18.11
CA ALA A 10 -12.38 -1.96 18.15
C ALA A 10 -11.33 -2.13 17.03
N SER A 11 -11.59 -1.63 15.81
CA SER A 11 -10.60 -1.67 14.73
C SER A 11 -9.40 -0.76 14.99
N GLY A 12 -9.61 0.41 15.59
CA GLY A 12 -8.51 1.30 15.97
C GLY A 12 -7.59 0.70 17.04
N VAL A 13 -8.16 0.13 18.10
CA VAL A 13 -7.40 -0.61 19.12
C VAL A 13 -6.60 -1.74 18.49
N ARG A 14 -7.21 -2.49 17.57
CA ARG A 14 -6.56 -3.61 16.88
C ARG A 14 -5.39 -3.16 16.02
N ILE A 15 -5.51 -2.09 15.23
CA ILE A 15 -4.40 -1.57 14.42
C ILE A 15 -3.20 -1.21 15.31
N ARG A 16 -3.44 -0.56 16.47
CA ARG A 16 -2.36 -0.23 17.42
C ARG A 16 -1.69 -1.49 17.98
N GLN A 17 -2.47 -2.52 18.30
CA GLN A 17 -1.94 -3.82 18.75
C GLN A 17 -1.13 -4.52 17.66
N ASP A 18 -1.61 -4.49 16.41
CA ASP A 18 -0.93 -5.09 15.27
C ASP A 18 0.41 -4.39 14.99
N VAL A 19 0.50 -3.07 15.16
CA VAL A 19 1.77 -2.30 15.06
C VAL A 19 2.79 -2.75 16.11
N GLU A 20 2.37 -2.89 17.37
CA GLU A 20 3.27 -3.35 18.44
C GLU A 20 3.66 -4.83 18.26
N ALA A 21 2.73 -5.69 17.84
CA ALA A 21 3.02 -7.07 17.50
C ALA A 21 4.05 -7.16 16.37
N PHE A 22 3.90 -6.31 15.34
CA PHE A 22 4.87 -6.23 14.25
C PHE A 22 6.24 -5.75 14.73
N ARG A 23 6.32 -4.73 15.58
CA ARG A 23 7.60 -4.25 16.14
C ARG A 23 8.38 -5.39 16.83
N VAL A 24 7.69 -6.21 17.62
CA VAL A 24 8.30 -7.37 18.29
C VAL A 24 8.74 -8.44 17.28
N ALA A 25 7.87 -8.78 16.33
CA ALA A 25 8.16 -9.75 15.28
C ALA A 25 9.34 -9.34 14.40
N ALA A 26 9.37 -8.08 13.98
CA ALA A 26 10.43 -7.49 13.17
C ALA A 26 11.78 -7.54 13.88
N SER A 27 11.82 -7.20 15.18
CA SER A 27 13.04 -7.33 15.99
C SER A 27 13.51 -8.78 16.10
N ARG A 28 12.60 -9.74 16.27
CA ARG A 28 12.94 -11.17 16.31
C ARG A 28 13.49 -11.68 14.98
N LEU A 29 12.91 -11.23 13.87
CA LEU A 29 13.38 -11.57 12.53
C LEU A 29 14.66 -10.85 12.13
N GLY A 30 15.12 -9.85 12.89
CA GLY A 30 16.28 -9.05 12.51
C GLY A 30 16.02 -8.11 11.33
N LEU A 31 14.77 -7.70 11.12
CA LEU A 31 14.44 -6.69 10.12
C LEU A 31 15.09 -5.35 10.49
N VAL A 32 15.47 -4.58 9.48
CA VAL A 32 16.11 -3.26 9.63
C VAL A 32 15.22 -2.16 9.06
N GLY A 33 15.50 -0.90 9.40
CA GLY A 33 14.89 0.25 8.74
C GLY A 33 15.50 0.48 7.35
N PRO A 34 14.77 1.17 6.45
CA PRO A 34 15.28 1.51 5.13
C PRO A 34 16.41 2.55 5.21
N GLY A 35 17.33 2.50 4.24
CA GLY A 35 18.43 3.46 4.07
C GLY A 35 19.83 2.92 4.41
N PRO A 36 20.90 3.68 4.09
CA PRO A 36 22.28 3.19 4.01
C PRO A 36 22.94 2.83 5.35
N ALA A 37 22.33 3.23 6.47
CA ALA A 37 22.84 2.94 7.82
C ALA A 37 22.13 1.76 8.50
N HIS A 38 21.11 1.15 7.86
CA HIS A 38 20.32 0.01 8.35
C HIS A 38 20.12 -0.02 9.88
N GLY A 39 19.41 0.99 10.39
CA GLY A 39 19.01 1.08 11.80
C GLY A 39 17.90 0.07 12.17
N PRO A 40 17.35 0.12 13.40
CA PRO A 40 16.18 -0.69 13.74
C PRO A 40 14.99 -0.34 12.83
N VAL A 41 14.04 -1.27 12.69
CA VAL A 41 12.78 -1.00 11.96
C VAL A 41 12.15 0.30 12.43
N ALA A 42 11.76 1.15 11.47
CA ALA A 42 11.10 2.41 11.76
C ALA A 42 9.62 2.14 12.02
N VAL A 43 9.21 2.17 13.29
CA VAL A 43 7.81 2.07 13.70
C VAL A 43 7.44 3.27 14.55
N GLU A 44 6.57 4.12 14.02
CA GLU A 44 6.01 5.29 14.68
C GLU A 44 4.48 5.19 14.73
N LEU A 45 3.93 5.43 15.92
CA LEU A 45 2.50 5.44 16.16
C LEU A 45 2.16 6.51 17.19
N ALA A 46 1.70 7.67 16.71
CA ALA A 46 1.31 8.78 17.57
C ALA A 46 0.01 8.50 18.37
N PRO A 47 -0.31 9.33 19.37
CA PRO A 47 -1.66 9.40 19.90
C PRO A 47 -2.66 9.85 18.80
N PRO A 48 -3.96 9.51 18.93
CA PRO A 48 -4.99 10.08 18.06
C PRO A 48 -5.00 11.61 18.11
N ALA A 49 -5.36 12.23 16.98
CA ALA A 49 -5.48 13.69 16.87
C ALA A 49 -6.75 14.20 17.57
N SER A 50 -6.73 15.47 17.97
CA SER A 50 -7.94 16.16 18.44
C SER A 50 -8.81 16.62 17.26
N GLU A 51 -10.08 16.91 17.54
CA GLU A 51 -11.01 17.49 16.56
C GLU A 51 -10.49 18.84 16.04
N GLU A 52 -9.87 19.65 16.92
CA GLU A 52 -9.29 20.95 16.57
C GLU A 52 -8.09 20.81 15.63
N ALA A 53 -7.21 19.84 15.87
CA ALA A 53 -6.06 19.58 15.01
C ALA A 53 -6.50 19.18 13.59
N ILE A 54 -7.52 18.33 13.49
CA ILE A 54 -8.08 17.95 12.19
C ILE A 54 -8.78 19.14 11.54
N ALA A 55 -9.59 19.89 12.28
CA ALA A 55 -10.28 21.06 11.76
C ALA A 55 -9.30 22.13 11.23
N ALA A 56 -8.14 22.29 11.86
CA ALA A 56 -7.08 23.17 11.39
C ALA A 56 -6.53 22.72 10.02
N VAL A 57 -6.24 21.43 9.86
CA VAL A 57 -5.79 20.88 8.57
C VAL A 57 -6.87 21.01 7.50
N GLU A 58 -8.14 20.71 7.83
CA GLU A 58 -9.27 20.88 6.90
C GLU A 58 -9.46 22.33 6.46
N ALA A 59 -9.26 23.29 7.37
CA ALA A 59 -9.29 24.71 7.05
C ALA A 59 -8.11 25.10 6.14
N GLU A 60 -6.91 24.59 6.39
CA GLU A 60 -5.73 24.83 5.56
C GLU A 60 -5.92 24.33 4.12
N ILE A 61 -6.45 23.11 3.95
CA ILE A 61 -6.70 22.55 2.61
C ILE A 61 -7.99 23.05 1.96
N GLY A 62 -8.82 23.81 2.69
CA GLY A 62 -10.09 24.34 2.21
C GLY A 62 -11.19 23.29 1.98
N ARG A 63 -11.08 22.11 2.61
CA ARG A 63 -12.02 20.99 2.43
C ARG A 63 -12.03 20.07 3.65
N ARG A 64 -13.13 19.34 3.83
CA ARG A 64 -13.18 18.25 4.82
C ARG A 64 -12.34 17.06 4.37
N LEU A 65 -11.75 16.38 5.35
CA LEU A 65 -11.11 15.10 5.15
C LEU A 65 -12.17 14.04 4.79
N PRO A 66 -11.80 13.02 4.01
CA PRO A 66 -12.63 11.83 3.83
C PRO A 66 -13.03 11.23 5.18
N ALA A 67 -14.25 10.71 5.30
CA ALA A 67 -14.79 10.23 6.57
C ALA A 67 -13.90 9.13 7.18
N THR A 68 -13.41 8.19 6.37
CA THR A 68 -12.52 7.11 6.82
C THR A 68 -11.17 7.63 7.29
N LEU A 69 -10.65 8.71 6.70
CA LEU A 69 -9.39 9.33 7.08
C LEU A 69 -9.54 10.16 8.36
N ARG A 70 -10.64 10.90 8.48
CA ARG A 70 -11.00 11.61 9.70
C ARG A 70 -11.14 10.64 10.88
N ASP A 71 -11.87 9.54 10.70
CA ASP A 71 -12.03 8.50 11.73
C ASP A 71 -10.68 7.86 12.09
N PHE A 72 -9.80 7.61 11.11
CA PHE A 72 -8.45 7.13 11.35
C PHE A 72 -7.68 8.07 12.28
N PHE A 73 -7.63 9.37 11.98
CA PHE A 73 -6.90 10.33 12.81
C PHE A 73 -7.49 10.52 14.20
N LEU A 74 -8.83 10.58 14.33
CA LEU A 74 -9.50 10.78 15.61
C LEU A 74 -9.41 9.58 16.54
N ARG A 75 -9.37 8.36 15.99
CA ARG A 75 -9.58 7.13 16.79
C ARG A 75 -8.36 6.22 16.84
N VAL A 76 -7.50 6.28 15.84
CA VAL A 76 -6.38 5.34 15.70
C VAL A 76 -5.08 6.03 16.06
N THR A 77 -4.69 7.06 15.30
CA THR A 77 -3.42 7.77 15.46
C THR A 77 -3.39 9.02 14.60
N ALA A 78 -2.75 10.10 15.06
CA ALA A 78 -2.41 11.25 14.23
C ALA A 78 -1.33 10.91 13.18
N ARG A 79 -0.53 9.85 13.41
CA ARG A 79 0.56 9.41 12.55
C ARG A 79 0.85 7.92 12.69
N LEU A 80 0.85 7.22 11.57
CA LEU A 80 1.35 5.86 11.41
C LEU A 80 2.53 5.90 10.44
N ALA A 81 3.70 5.45 10.86
CA ALA A 81 4.81 5.19 9.95
C ALA A 81 5.39 3.82 10.28
N VAL A 82 5.33 2.90 9.33
CA VAL A 82 5.98 1.58 9.42
C VAL A 82 6.84 1.44 8.19
N ALA A 83 8.15 1.28 8.38
CA ALA A 83 9.08 1.03 7.30
C ALA A 83 10.16 0.04 7.73
N TRP A 84 10.35 -1.00 6.93
CA TRP A 84 11.30 -2.08 7.17
C TRP A 84 11.96 -2.55 5.87
N SER A 85 13.10 -3.21 6.01
CA SER A 85 13.83 -3.87 4.94
C SER A 85 14.42 -5.20 5.45
N LEU A 86 14.59 -6.16 4.54
CA LEU A 86 15.36 -7.37 4.80
C LEU A 86 16.84 -7.01 4.96
N PRO A 87 17.54 -7.57 5.95
CA PRO A 87 18.98 -7.36 6.09
C PRO A 87 19.72 -7.97 4.90
N ILE A 88 20.63 -7.18 4.30
CA ILE A 88 21.50 -7.58 3.20
C ILE A 88 22.95 -7.45 3.66
N THR A 89 23.70 -8.54 3.57
CA THR A 89 25.15 -8.57 3.76
C THR A 89 25.82 -8.53 2.39
N ILE A 90 26.65 -7.52 2.12
CA ILE A 90 27.45 -7.47 0.89
C ILE A 90 28.61 -8.46 1.02
N VAL A 91 28.70 -9.41 0.10
CA VAL A 91 29.77 -10.40 -0.02
C VAL A 91 30.48 -10.24 -1.36
N LEU A 92 31.79 -10.47 -1.38
CA LEU A 92 32.56 -10.49 -2.63
C LEU A 92 32.60 -11.91 -3.19
N ASP A 93 32.34 -12.09 -4.47
CA ASP A 93 32.55 -13.37 -5.14
C ASP A 93 34.04 -13.64 -5.42
N GLY A 94 34.32 -14.82 -6.01
CA GLY A 94 35.68 -15.21 -6.41
C GLY A 94 36.32 -14.34 -7.49
N LEU A 95 35.58 -13.41 -8.10
CA LEU A 95 36.05 -12.42 -9.08
C LEU A 95 36.14 -11.00 -8.48
N GLY A 96 35.83 -10.84 -7.19
CA GLY A 96 35.83 -9.56 -6.50
C GLY A 96 34.62 -8.67 -6.81
N GLN A 97 33.53 -9.23 -7.35
CA GLN A 97 32.27 -8.51 -7.52
C GLN A 97 31.44 -8.57 -6.24
N GLU A 98 30.79 -7.46 -5.91
CA GLU A 98 29.88 -7.35 -4.77
C GLU A 98 28.53 -7.98 -5.07
N HIS A 99 28.07 -8.84 -4.16
CA HIS A 99 26.76 -9.50 -4.19
C HIS A 99 26.05 -9.28 -2.86
N GLY A 100 24.75 -9.01 -2.91
CA GLY A 100 23.92 -8.95 -1.71
C GLY A 100 23.48 -10.35 -1.29
N ARG A 101 23.88 -10.82 -0.11
CA ARG A 101 23.35 -12.04 0.51
C ARG A 101 22.30 -11.67 1.55
N ARG A 102 21.13 -12.32 1.50
CA ARG A 102 20.05 -12.05 2.47
C ARG A 102 20.10 -13.09 3.59
N ASP A 103 20.27 -12.63 4.83
CA ASP A 103 20.31 -13.52 5.99
C ASP A 103 18.90 -13.93 6.45
N VAL A 104 17.87 -13.23 5.96
CA VAL A 104 16.45 -13.48 6.25
C VAL A 104 15.70 -13.58 4.93
N VAL A 105 15.11 -14.75 4.67
CA VAL A 105 14.40 -15.04 3.41
C VAL A 105 12.96 -15.49 3.74
N PRO A 106 11.93 -14.97 3.06
CA PRO A 106 10.57 -15.42 3.24
C PRO A 106 10.37 -16.83 2.65
N PRO A 107 9.23 -17.49 2.93
CA PRO A 107 8.91 -18.79 2.35
C PRO A 107 8.98 -18.76 0.80
N PRO A 108 9.36 -19.87 0.12
CA PRO A 108 9.61 -19.89 -1.32
C PRO A 108 8.49 -19.33 -2.21
N ARG A 109 7.24 -19.40 -1.76
CA ARG A 109 6.09 -18.82 -2.47
C ARG A 109 6.14 -17.29 -2.61
N PHE A 110 6.90 -16.62 -1.75
CA PHE A 110 7.12 -15.17 -1.77
C PHE A 110 8.49 -14.84 -2.35
N CYS A 111 9.08 -15.77 -3.10
CA CYS A 111 10.34 -15.59 -3.80
C CYS A 111 10.16 -15.86 -5.29
N MET A 112 10.83 -15.08 -6.14
CA MET A 112 11.01 -15.36 -7.56
C MET A 112 12.18 -16.32 -7.73
N ARG A 113 12.02 -17.32 -8.60
CA ARG A 113 13.09 -18.24 -8.99
C ARG A 113 13.76 -17.72 -10.26
N PHE A 114 15.07 -17.55 -10.23
CA PHE A 114 15.85 -17.25 -11.43
C PHE A 114 16.41 -18.57 -11.97
N GLU A 115 16.09 -18.89 -13.23
CA GLU A 115 16.46 -20.17 -13.83
C GLU A 115 17.93 -20.21 -14.32
N ASP A 116 18.63 -19.06 -14.42
CA ASP A 116 19.88 -18.96 -15.20
C ASP A 116 21.12 -18.35 -14.51
N ASP A 117 21.12 -17.96 -13.24
CA ASP A 117 22.30 -17.28 -12.66
C ASP A 117 23.28 -18.19 -11.89
N VAL A 118 24.55 -18.09 -12.32
CA VAL A 118 25.75 -18.84 -11.91
C VAL A 118 26.21 -18.48 -10.47
N ILE A 119 25.46 -17.65 -9.75
CA ILE A 119 25.87 -17.08 -8.46
C ILE A 119 24.76 -17.28 -7.40
N GLY A 120 24.75 -18.48 -6.81
CA GLY A 120 24.49 -18.67 -5.37
C GLY A 120 23.07 -18.59 -4.80
N GLU A 121 22.14 -17.79 -5.34
CA GLU A 121 20.76 -17.71 -4.81
C GLU A 121 19.73 -18.05 -5.89
N ALA A 122 19.20 -19.28 -5.86
CA ALA A 122 18.16 -19.75 -6.79
C ALA A 122 16.79 -19.07 -6.56
N TYR A 123 16.66 -18.22 -5.53
CA TYR A 123 15.40 -17.61 -5.11
C TYR A 123 15.66 -16.23 -4.52
N GLU A 124 15.02 -15.19 -5.04
CA GLU A 124 15.01 -13.86 -4.43
C GLU A 124 13.62 -13.49 -3.92
N PRO A 125 13.50 -12.81 -2.76
CA PRO A 125 12.22 -12.29 -2.29
C PRO A 125 11.53 -11.40 -3.33
N VAL A 126 10.22 -11.57 -3.51
CA VAL A 126 9.39 -10.71 -4.37
C VAL A 126 9.43 -9.24 -3.92
N THR A 127 9.62 -9.01 -2.61
CA THR A 127 10.01 -7.71 -2.05
C THR A 127 11.11 -7.87 -1.01
N SER A 128 11.95 -6.86 -0.90
CA SER A 128 12.95 -6.73 0.17
C SER A 128 12.61 -5.65 1.19
N ASP A 129 11.54 -4.90 1.00
CA ASP A 129 11.12 -3.84 1.91
C ASP A 129 9.59 -3.68 1.93
N GLY A 130 9.13 -2.92 2.91
CA GLY A 130 7.74 -2.53 3.04
C GLY A 130 7.65 -1.20 3.77
N ALA A 131 6.82 -0.29 3.26
CA ALA A 131 6.58 1.02 3.86
C ALA A 131 5.10 1.44 3.75
N ILE A 132 4.54 1.91 4.88
CA ILE A 132 3.26 2.60 4.95
C ILE A 132 3.41 3.79 5.89
N THR A 133 3.18 4.99 5.37
CA THR A 133 3.25 6.23 6.14
C THR A 133 2.02 7.07 5.89
N ILE A 134 1.22 7.32 6.92
CA ILE A 134 0.02 8.16 6.87
C ILE A 134 0.06 9.08 8.06
N SER A 135 0.01 10.39 7.82
CA SER A 135 0.26 11.38 8.86
C SER A 135 -0.57 12.64 8.65
N LEU A 136 -1.14 13.17 9.73
CA LEU A 136 -2.01 14.35 9.68
C LEU A 136 -1.25 15.62 9.26
N ASP A 137 -0.01 15.78 9.74
CA ASP A 137 0.88 16.89 9.40
C ASP A 137 1.28 16.92 7.91
N GLU A 138 1.32 15.75 7.27
CA GLU A 138 1.64 15.62 5.84
C GLU A 138 0.45 15.91 4.93
N VAL A 139 -0.79 15.84 5.43
CA VAL A 139 -2.01 15.95 4.60
C VAL A 139 -2.02 17.23 3.77
N ALA A 140 -1.68 18.37 4.38
CA ALA A 140 -1.71 19.65 3.67
C ALA A 140 -0.64 19.74 2.57
N ARG A 141 0.55 19.15 2.79
CA ARG A 141 1.57 19.04 1.75
C ARG A 141 1.12 18.11 0.63
N LEU A 142 0.69 16.90 0.96
CA LEU A 142 0.22 15.91 -0.02
C LEU A 142 -0.95 16.45 -0.85
N TRP A 143 -1.85 17.22 -0.23
CA TRP A 143 -2.95 17.87 -0.93
C TRP A 143 -2.47 18.93 -1.92
N ARG A 144 -1.48 19.76 -1.55
CA ARG A 144 -0.89 20.74 -2.47
C ARG A 144 -0.20 20.06 -3.65
N ASP A 145 0.67 19.08 -3.38
CA ASP A 145 1.36 18.30 -4.41
C ASP A 145 0.35 17.63 -5.36
N TRP A 146 -0.76 17.11 -4.83
CA TRP A 146 -1.85 16.54 -5.64
C TRP A 146 -2.57 17.58 -6.51
N GLN A 147 -2.78 18.81 -6.00
CA GLN A 147 -3.35 19.90 -6.80
C GLN A 147 -2.36 20.38 -7.87
N GLU A 148 -1.07 20.38 -7.60
CA GLU A 148 -0.01 20.67 -8.58
C GLU A 148 0.00 19.60 -9.67
N ASP A 149 -0.01 18.31 -9.32
CA ASP A 149 -0.16 17.19 -10.27
C ASP A 149 -1.43 17.38 -11.12
N LEU A 150 -2.57 17.70 -10.52
CA LEU A 150 -3.81 17.94 -11.26
C LEU A 150 -3.69 19.14 -12.21
N ALA A 151 -3.03 20.22 -11.80
CA ALA A 151 -2.79 21.37 -12.65
C ALA A 151 -1.89 21.00 -13.85
N ASP A 152 -0.80 20.28 -13.61
CA ASP A 152 0.13 19.81 -14.64
C ASP A 152 -0.56 18.89 -15.64
N TRP A 153 -1.35 17.93 -15.15
CA TRP A 153 -2.14 17.04 -15.99
C TRP A 153 -3.30 17.73 -16.72
N THR A 154 -3.71 18.93 -16.32
CA THR A 154 -4.77 19.68 -17.03
C THR A 154 -4.24 20.84 -17.86
N ALA A 155 -2.93 21.09 -17.82
CA ALA A 155 -2.28 22.12 -18.60
C ALA A 155 -2.36 21.80 -20.12
N PRO A 156 -2.56 22.80 -20.99
CA PRO A 156 -2.54 22.60 -22.42
C PRO A 156 -1.17 22.09 -22.91
N ASP A 157 -1.14 20.94 -23.57
CA ASP A 157 0.05 20.41 -24.25
C ASP A 157 -0.06 20.62 -25.77
N SER A 158 0.84 21.42 -26.34
CA SER A 158 0.87 21.73 -27.77
C SER A 158 1.32 20.56 -28.65
N ALA A 159 1.94 19.54 -28.06
CA ALA A 159 2.34 18.30 -28.73
C ALA A 159 1.37 17.14 -28.46
N GLU A 160 0.18 17.41 -27.93
CA GLU A 160 -0.74 16.37 -27.48
C GLU A 160 -1.36 15.58 -28.64
N THR A 161 -1.11 14.27 -28.66
CA THR A 161 -1.79 13.35 -29.58
C THR A 161 -3.18 12.96 -29.04
N PRO A 162 -4.13 12.50 -29.88
CA PRO A 162 -5.44 12.03 -29.40
C PRO A 162 -5.37 10.88 -28.39
N ALA A 163 -4.32 10.05 -28.46
CA ALA A 163 -4.07 9.00 -27.48
C ALA A 163 -3.61 9.59 -26.14
N ARG A 164 -2.66 10.54 -26.17
CA ARG A 164 -2.19 11.26 -24.99
C ARG A 164 -3.33 12.02 -24.32
N ARG A 165 -4.14 12.76 -25.08
CA ARG A 165 -5.32 13.48 -24.56
C ARG A 165 -6.27 12.61 -23.76
N ARG A 166 -6.63 11.42 -24.29
CA ARG A 166 -7.53 10.50 -23.58
C ARG A 166 -6.92 9.99 -22.29
N ARG A 167 -5.61 9.70 -22.28
CA ARG A 167 -4.89 9.32 -21.06
C ARG A 167 -4.92 10.48 -20.06
N THR A 168 -4.59 11.68 -20.50
CA THR A 168 -4.65 12.93 -19.72
C THR A 168 -6.02 13.14 -19.09
N GLU A 169 -7.10 13.07 -19.88
CA GLU A 169 -8.48 13.22 -19.42
C GLU A 169 -8.85 12.19 -18.36
N HIS A 170 -8.43 10.94 -18.55
CA HIS A 170 -8.71 9.82 -17.64
C HIS A 170 -7.90 9.94 -16.33
N VAL A 171 -6.63 10.32 -16.38
CA VAL A 171 -5.81 10.63 -15.18
C VAL A 171 -6.40 11.81 -14.42
N ALA A 172 -6.72 12.89 -15.13
CA ALA A 172 -7.32 14.07 -14.53
C ALA A 172 -8.70 13.78 -13.92
N ALA A 173 -9.48 12.85 -14.49
CA ALA A 173 -10.72 12.39 -13.86
C ALA A 173 -10.43 11.82 -12.47
N TRP A 174 -9.51 10.86 -12.35
CA TRP A 174 -9.11 10.28 -11.08
C TRP A 174 -8.54 11.29 -10.09
N LEU A 175 -7.68 12.20 -10.56
CA LEU A 175 -7.13 13.26 -9.73
C LEU A 175 -8.22 14.18 -9.15
N ARG A 176 -9.29 14.45 -9.91
CA ARG A 176 -10.39 15.31 -9.44
C ARG A 176 -11.24 14.68 -8.33
N HIS A 177 -11.39 13.36 -8.32
CA HIS A 177 -12.19 12.66 -7.30
C HIS A 177 -11.36 11.87 -6.29
N GLY A 178 -10.03 11.88 -6.38
CA GLY A 178 -9.16 11.26 -5.41
C GLY A 178 -8.82 12.18 -4.23
N PHE A 179 -8.43 11.57 -3.11
CA PHE A 179 -7.76 12.25 -2.01
C PHE A 179 -6.42 11.55 -1.72
N PRO A 180 -5.27 12.24 -1.76
CA PRO A 180 -3.97 11.63 -1.52
C PRO A 180 -3.82 11.22 -0.05
N LEU A 181 -3.33 10.01 0.20
CA LEU A 181 -2.95 9.54 1.54
C LEU A 181 -1.45 9.52 1.73
N MET A 182 -0.72 9.10 0.70
CA MET A 182 0.73 9.12 0.68
C MET A 182 1.26 9.02 -0.74
N ALA A 183 2.42 9.62 -0.97
CA ALA A 183 3.24 9.30 -2.13
C ALA A 183 3.88 7.92 -1.94
N ILE A 184 3.97 7.17 -3.02
CA ILE A 184 4.73 5.92 -3.12
C ILE A 184 5.85 6.09 -4.16
N SER A 185 6.68 5.07 -4.37
CA SER A 185 7.82 5.14 -5.27
C SER A 185 7.42 5.51 -6.71
N MET A 186 8.36 6.13 -7.44
CA MET A 186 8.22 6.53 -8.85
C MET A 186 7.08 7.53 -9.12
N GLY A 187 6.76 8.37 -8.14
CA GLY A 187 5.74 9.42 -8.26
C GLY A 187 4.30 8.91 -8.15
N ASN A 188 4.10 7.63 -7.83
CA ASN A 188 2.76 7.06 -7.72
C ASN A 188 2.10 7.48 -6.38
N TRP A 189 0.80 7.22 -6.22
CA TRP A 189 0.05 7.61 -5.03
C TRP A 189 -0.82 6.48 -4.49
N LEU A 190 -0.94 6.41 -3.16
CA LEU A 190 -2.11 5.79 -2.53
C LEU A 190 -3.16 6.88 -2.31
N CYS A 191 -4.38 6.65 -2.78
CA CYS A 191 -5.47 7.61 -2.66
C CYS A 191 -6.78 6.96 -2.22
N ILE A 192 -7.68 7.78 -1.68
CA ILE A 192 -9.09 7.44 -1.43
C ILE A 192 -9.91 7.89 -2.63
N ASP A 193 -10.76 7.02 -3.15
CA ASP A 193 -11.76 7.36 -4.15
C ASP A 193 -12.99 8.01 -3.49
N LEU A 194 -13.16 9.31 -3.68
CA LEU A 194 -14.28 10.08 -3.13
C LEU A 194 -15.58 9.93 -3.93
N ALA A 195 -15.50 9.40 -5.15
CA ALA A 195 -16.69 9.06 -5.92
C ALA A 195 -17.35 7.78 -5.40
N ASN A 196 -16.61 6.96 -4.65
CA ASN A 196 -17.09 5.74 -4.04
C ASN A 196 -17.62 6.01 -2.63
N ALA A 197 -18.88 5.64 -2.36
CA ALA A 197 -19.51 5.85 -1.06
C ALA A 197 -18.83 5.10 0.11
N ARG A 198 -18.03 4.07 -0.18
CA ARG A 198 -17.21 3.34 0.80
C ARG A 198 -15.83 3.96 1.01
N GLU A 199 -15.46 4.99 0.26
CA GLU A 199 -14.13 5.62 0.30
C GLU A 199 -13.01 4.58 0.13
N GLU A 200 -13.15 3.74 -0.90
CA GLU A 200 -12.20 2.67 -1.20
C GLU A 200 -10.85 3.24 -1.64
N LEU A 201 -9.79 2.52 -1.30
CA LEU A 201 -8.43 2.87 -1.67
C LEU A 201 -8.09 2.43 -3.09
N ALA A 202 -7.26 3.24 -3.74
CA ALA A 202 -6.65 2.93 -5.02
C ALA A 202 -5.16 3.30 -5.01
N ILE A 203 -4.35 2.51 -5.72
CA ILE A 203 -2.97 2.84 -6.04
C ILE A 203 -2.97 3.46 -7.42
N MET A 204 -2.73 4.77 -7.50
CA MET A 204 -2.62 5.48 -8.76
C MET A 204 -1.18 5.41 -9.25
N VAL A 205 -0.98 4.79 -10.41
CA VAL A 205 0.33 4.65 -11.05
C VAL A 205 0.38 5.56 -12.27
N PHE A 206 1.33 6.50 -12.33
CA PHE A 206 1.40 7.47 -13.43
C PHE A 206 2.13 6.95 -14.66
N THR A 207 2.92 5.89 -14.52
CA THR A 207 3.69 5.29 -15.62
C THR A 207 2.84 4.38 -16.52
N ILE A 208 1.68 3.93 -16.04
CA ILE A 208 0.77 3.10 -16.81
C ILE A 208 -0.20 3.95 -17.63
N ASP A 209 -0.62 3.41 -18.77
CA ASP A 209 -1.58 4.08 -19.64
C ASP A 209 -3.01 4.12 -19.08
N THR A 210 -3.26 3.63 -17.86
CA THR A 210 -4.61 3.63 -17.27
C THR A 210 -4.64 3.65 -15.74
N PRO A 211 -4.89 4.82 -15.11
CA PRO A 211 -5.16 4.89 -13.68
C PRO A 211 -6.56 4.37 -13.27
N PRO A 212 -6.72 3.95 -12.01
CA PRO A 212 -5.64 3.64 -11.08
C PRO A 212 -4.95 2.35 -11.50
N GLY A 213 -3.70 2.17 -11.08
CA GLY A 213 -2.96 0.94 -11.33
C GLY A 213 -3.51 -0.25 -10.57
N ALA A 214 -4.01 -0.03 -9.36
CA ALA A 214 -4.75 -1.04 -8.61
C ALA A 214 -5.94 -0.43 -7.84
N LEU A 215 -7.02 -1.20 -7.73
CA LEU A 215 -8.18 -0.93 -6.88
C LEU A 215 -8.17 -1.93 -5.72
N LEU A 216 -8.12 -1.44 -4.49
CA LEU A 216 -7.96 -2.31 -3.33
C LEU A 216 -9.30 -2.87 -2.82
N GLY A 217 -10.43 -2.28 -3.21
CA GLY A 217 -11.78 -2.70 -2.79
C GLY A 217 -12.01 -2.66 -1.27
N GLN A 218 -11.15 -1.91 -0.58
CA GLN A 218 -11.07 -1.78 0.86
C GLN A 218 -10.93 -0.29 1.20
N ASN A 219 -11.60 0.17 2.25
CA ASN A 219 -11.31 1.50 2.79
C ASN A 219 -10.02 1.48 3.62
N LEU A 220 -9.62 2.65 4.13
CA LEU A 220 -8.38 2.81 4.89
C LEU A 220 -8.29 1.86 6.10
N ILE A 221 -9.35 1.76 6.89
CA ILE A 221 -9.36 0.97 8.12
C ILE A 221 -9.32 -0.53 7.81
N GLU A 222 -10.08 -0.96 6.81
CA GLU A 222 -10.08 -2.35 6.32
C GLU A 222 -8.69 -2.74 5.82
N HIS A 223 -8.08 -1.90 4.97
CA HIS A 223 -6.76 -2.16 4.40
C HIS A 223 -5.67 -2.21 5.47
N LEU A 224 -5.63 -1.22 6.39
CA LEU A 224 -4.68 -1.24 7.50
C LEU A 224 -4.88 -2.43 8.43
N GLY A 225 -6.12 -2.89 8.62
CA GLY A 225 -6.42 -4.11 9.36
C GLY A 225 -5.90 -5.38 8.69
N GLN A 226 -5.80 -5.42 7.36
CA GLN A 226 -5.16 -6.53 6.63
C GLN A 226 -3.64 -6.40 6.67
N GLN A 227 -3.10 -5.20 6.45
CA GLN A 227 -1.68 -4.90 6.56
C GLN A 227 -1.14 -5.25 7.95
N GLY A 228 -1.81 -4.84 9.02
CA GLY A 228 -1.41 -5.14 10.40
C GLY A 228 -1.33 -6.64 10.67
N ARG A 229 -2.35 -7.40 10.25
CA ARG A 229 -2.32 -8.87 10.33
C ARG A 229 -1.18 -9.48 9.54
N LEU A 230 -0.75 -8.87 8.45
CA LEU A 230 0.37 -9.35 7.63
C LEU A 230 1.72 -8.79 8.10
N GLY A 231 1.79 -7.97 9.14
CA GLY A 231 3.03 -7.33 9.55
C GLY A 231 3.50 -6.25 8.57
N PHE A 232 2.57 -5.45 8.08
CA PHE A 232 2.79 -4.29 7.22
C PHE A 232 3.68 -4.57 6.02
N PRO A 233 3.33 -5.53 5.14
CA PRO A 233 4.09 -5.86 3.94
C PRO A 233 4.31 -4.66 2.99
N GLY A 234 3.53 -3.59 3.12
CA GLY A 234 3.67 -2.39 2.30
C GLY A 234 2.72 -2.39 1.10
N LEU A 235 3.11 -1.68 0.05
CA LEU A 235 2.29 -1.43 -1.14
C LEU A 235 2.91 -1.99 -2.44
N ASP A 236 3.89 -2.89 -2.34
CA ASP A 236 4.43 -3.59 -3.51
C ASP A 236 3.34 -4.47 -4.15
N THR A 237 2.97 -4.16 -5.39
CA THR A 237 1.82 -4.81 -6.04
C THR A 237 2.07 -6.27 -6.36
N ASN A 238 3.32 -6.70 -6.57
CA ASN A 238 3.64 -8.11 -6.81
C ASN A 238 3.47 -8.91 -5.53
N LEU A 239 3.93 -8.38 -4.39
CA LEU A 239 3.69 -9.04 -3.10
C LEU A 239 2.19 -9.04 -2.74
N LEU A 240 1.48 -7.92 -2.94
CA LEU A 240 0.05 -7.84 -2.64
C LEU A 240 -0.79 -8.83 -3.48
N LEU A 241 -0.33 -9.19 -4.68
CA LEU A 241 -0.98 -10.22 -5.51
C LEU A 241 -0.97 -11.60 -4.85
N GLU A 242 0.06 -11.92 -4.07
CA GLU A 242 0.12 -13.18 -3.30
C GLU A 242 -0.96 -13.25 -2.22
N PHE A 243 -1.35 -12.10 -1.65
CA PHE A 243 -2.40 -12.01 -0.64
C PHE A 243 -3.80 -11.80 -1.19
N ARG A 244 -3.97 -11.84 -2.52
CA ARG A 244 -5.22 -11.49 -3.17
C ARG A 244 -6.35 -12.49 -2.87
N ASP A 245 -7.47 -11.99 -2.37
CA ASP A 245 -8.75 -12.68 -2.46
C ASP A 245 -9.23 -12.64 -3.91
N VAL A 246 -9.09 -13.77 -4.59
CA VAL A 246 -9.43 -13.91 -6.02
C VAL A 246 -10.92 -13.68 -6.27
N GLU A 247 -11.81 -14.11 -5.38
CA GLU A 247 -13.25 -13.97 -5.58
C GLU A 247 -13.70 -12.54 -5.34
N ALA A 248 -13.28 -11.91 -4.22
CA ALA A 248 -13.59 -10.52 -3.94
C ALA A 248 -13.01 -9.59 -5.02
N SER A 249 -11.78 -9.83 -5.46
CA SER A 249 -11.16 -9.06 -6.56
C SER A 249 -11.92 -9.24 -7.87
N ARG A 250 -12.39 -10.46 -8.18
CA ARG A 250 -13.24 -10.69 -9.37
C ARG A 250 -14.56 -9.92 -9.29
N ARG A 251 -15.21 -9.91 -8.12
CA ARG A 251 -16.45 -9.14 -7.90
C ARG A 251 -16.20 -7.65 -8.07
N LEU A 252 -15.16 -7.11 -7.44
CA LEU A 252 -14.76 -5.71 -7.58
C LEU A 252 -14.54 -5.34 -9.05
N TRP A 253 -13.84 -6.19 -9.80
CA TRP A 253 -13.64 -5.97 -11.22
C TRP A 253 -14.96 -5.92 -11.99
N GLN A 254 -15.85 -6.88 -11.76
CA GLN A 254 -17.14 -6.93 -12.43
C GLN A 254 -17.97 -5.67 -12.13
N THR A 255 -17.99 -5.21 -10.87
CA THR A 255 -18.72 -4.00 -10.49
C THR A 255 -18.12 -2.75 -11.12
N THR A 256 -16.80 -2.59 -11.07
CA THR A 256 -16.13 -1.37 -11.57
C THR A 256 -16.11 -1.31 -13.09
N THR A 257 -16.12 -2.45 -13.77
CA THR A 257 -16.13 -2.50 -15.24
C THR A 257 -17.53 -2.57 -15.85
N ALA A 258 -18.59 -2.80 -15.06
CA ALA A 258 -19.96 -2.91 -15.55
C ALA A 258 -20.44 -1.66 -16.31
N ALA A 259 -19.99 -0.48 -15.89
CA ALA A 259 -20.33 0.80 -16.52
C ALA A 259 -19.35 1.20 -17.64
N LEU A 260 -18.28 0.44 -17.86
CA LEU A 260 -17.24 0.76 -18.84
C LEU A 260 -17.47 0.05 -20.17
N ASP A 261 -17.24 0.75 -21.28
CA ASP A 261 -17.11 0.11 -22.60
C ASP A 261 -15.74 -0.61 -22.69
N VAL A 262 -15.66 -1.78 -22.07
CA VAL A 262 -14.45 -2.62 -22.03
C VAL A 262 -13.94 -2.93 -23.44
N ALA A 263 -14.84 -3.07 -24.42
CA ALA A 263 -14.45 -3.31 -25.80
C ALA A 263 -13.76 -2.08 -26.42
N ALA A 264 -14.26 -0.87 -26.18
CA ALA A 264 -13.57 0.35 -26.58
C ALA A 264 -12.24 0.54 -25.85
N LEU A 265 -12.17 0.26 -24.55
CA LEU A 265 -10.93 0.33 -23.78
C LEU A 265 -9.87 -0.63 -24.37
N LYS A 266 -10.24 -1.89 -24.62
CA LYS A 266 -9.36 -2.88 -25.26
C LYS A 266 -8.96 -2.50 -26.69
N ARG A 267 -9.88 -2.03 -27.53
CA ARG A 267 -9.57 -1.55 -28.90
C ARG A 267 -8.57 -0.39 -28.89
N ARG A 268 -8.62 0.45 -27.86
CA ARG A 268 -7.72 1.57 -27.64
C ARG A 268 -6.42 1.19 -26.92
N ARG A 269 -6.22 -0.11 -26.63
CA ARG A 269 -5.07 -0.64 -25.86
C ARG A 269 -4.91 0.02 -24.49
N MET A 270 -6.03 0.45 -23.88
CA MET A 270 -6.02 0.88 -22.49
C MET A 270 -6.15 -0.35 -21.59
N HIS A 271 -5.34 -0.39 -20.55
CA HIS A 271 -5.43 -1.39 -19.50
C HIS A 271 -6.64 -1.09 -18.62
N LEU A 272 -7.04 -2.04 -17.79
CA LEU A 272 -8.12 -1.83 -16.82
C LEU A 272 -7.50 -1.90 -15.41
N PRO A 273 -8.02 -1.12 -14.44
CA PRO A 273 -7.44 -1.06 -13.10
C PRO A 273 -7.38 -2.42 -12.41
N MET A 274 -6.20 -2.86 -11.97
CA MET A 274 -6.05 -4.19 -11.39
C MET A 274 -6.86 -4.33 -10.08
N PRO A 275 -7.78 -5.29 -9.97
CA PRO A 275 -8.54 -5.51 -8.75
C PRO A 275 -7.66 -6.29 -7.77
N LEU A 276 -7.45 -5.74 -6.57
CA LEU A 276 -6.47 -6.23 -5.61
C LEU A 276 -7.01 -6.16 -4.18
N VAL A 277 -8.10 -6.89 -3.92
CA VAL A 277 -8.61 -7.06 -2.56
C VAL A 277 -7.70 -8.04 -1.84
N ILE A 278 -7.02 -7.59 -0.79
CA ILE A 278 -6.14 -8.44 0.01
C ILE A 278 -6.90 -9.15 1.14
N ASP A 279 -6.60 -10.41 1.37
CA ASP A 279 -7.10 -11.18 2.52
C ASP A 279 -5.94 -11.82 3.27
N ALA A 280 -5.68 -11.30 4.47
CA ALA A 280 -4.72 -11.89 5.36
C ALA A 280 -5.14 -13.32 5.76
N ASN A 281 -6.43 -13.63 5.86
CA ASN A 281 -6.86 -14.92 6.41
C ASN A 281 -6.76 -16.07 5.41
N GLY A 282 -6.47 -15.79 4.13
CA GLY A 282 -6.18 -16.79 3.13
C GLY A 282 -4.94 -17.63 3.46
N GLU A 283 -4.73 -18.67 2.65
CA GLU A 283 -3.58 -19.58 2.80
C GLU A 283 -2.24 -18.82 2.74
N ALA A 284 -2.09 -17.90 1.77
CA ALA A 284 -0.90 -17.08 1.62
C ALA A 284 -0.66 -16.20 2.84
N GLY A 285 -1.68 -15.48 3.30
CA GLY A 285 -1.54 -14.62 4.47
C GLY A 285 -1.29 -15.40 5.75
N SER A 286 -1.77 -16.64 5.85
CA SER A 286 -1.45 -17.54 6.96
C SER A 286 0.01 -17.99 6.95
N ALA A 287 0.53 -18.43 5.80
CA ALA A 287 1.94 -18.77 5.65
C ALA A 287 2.87 -17.59 5.92
N TRP A 288 2.49 -16.39 5.43
CA TRP A 288 3.23 -15.16 5.70
C TRP A 288 3.23 -14.82 7.19
N ARG A 289 2.07 -14.88 7.86
CA ARG A 289 1.99 -14.65 9.31
C ARG A 289 2.78 -15.66 10.12
N GLU A 290 2.79 -16.92 9.71
CA GLU A 290 3.58 -17.94 10.39
C GLU A 290 5.07 -17.58 10.35
N TRP A 291 5.56 -17.12 9.21
CA TRP A 291 6.92 -16.63 9.07
C TRP A 291 7.16 -15.33 9.86
N VAL A 292 6.32 -14.31 9.67
CA VAL A 292 6.45 -13.01 10.35
C VAL A 292 6.37 -13.14 11.86
N TYR A 293 5.35 -13.84 12.37
CA TYR A 293 4.99 -13.88 13.79
C TYR A 293 5.35 -15.19 14.48
N GLY A 294 5.89 -16.19 13.76
CA GLY A 294 6.34 -17.45 14.35
C GLY A 294 5.19 -18.33 14.82
N LEU A 295 4.00 -18.15 14.24
CA LEU A 295 2.72 -18.74 14.70
C LEU A 295 2.57 -20.24 14.42
N GLY A 296 3.65 -20.97 14.11
CA GLY A 296 3.63 -22.39 13.73
C GLY A 296 4.75 -23.26 14.33
N ALA A 297 5.68 -22.72 15.12
CA ALA A 297 6.79 -23.52 15.67
C ALA A 297 6.44 -24.35 16.93
N SER A 298 5.16 -24.53 17.28
CA SER A 298 4.72 -25.24 18.50
C SER A 298 3.92 -26.53 18.27
N ALA A 299 3.97 -27.13 17.08
CA ALA A 299 3.24 -28.38 16.82
C ALA A 299 4.06 -29.51 16.17
N ALA A 300 5.38 -29.34 15.99
CA ALA A 300 6.25 -30.37 15.40
C ALA A 300 7.42 -30.80 16.30
N ALA A 301 7.28 -30.64 17.62
CA ALA A 301 8.21 -31.15 18.61
C ALA A 301 7.46 -31.94 19.69
N THR A 302 6.92 -33.10 19.30
CA THR A 302 6.64 -34.25 20.17
C THR A 302 6.84 -35.51 19.37
#